data_AF-A0AB35U5N9-F1
#
_entry.id   AF-A0AB35U5N9-F1
#
_cell.length_a   1.000
_cell.length_b   1.000
_cell.length_c   1.000
_cell.angle_alpha   90.00
_cell.angle_beta   90.00
_cell.angle_gamma   90.00
#
_symmetry.space_group_name_H-M   'P 1'
#
loop_
_entity.id
_entity.type
_entity.pdbx_description
1 polymer ?
#
loop_
_entity_poly.entity_id
_entity_poly.type
_entity_poly.pdbx_seq_one_letter_code
_entity_poly.pdbx_strand_id
1 'polypeptide(L)'
;MIIYNGGNLDRNSRFILCIFLGLAASIGLGIVYGAVQSVIHIEIEYVYIFLGYLIGEMLQKLGHGVTMKYSVLGAVLAIICIVTGDFVSVFGNQVWAALGSVSAWRMLVMLRFGSLWAILGLVFRVLTVVTAYRTSRIF
;
A
#
# COMPACT_ATOMS: atom_id res chain seq x y z
N MET A 1 31.38 -29.27 14.31
CA MET A 1 30.98 -28.27 13.30
C MET A 1 30.31 -27.14 14.05
N ILE A 2 31.02 -26.02 14.20
CA ILE A 2 30.54 -24.86 14.97
C ILE A 2 29.70 -24.04 14.00
N ILE A 3 28.38 -24.02 14.19
CA ILE A 3 27.47 -23.27 13.34
C ILE A 3 27.68 -21.79 13.69
N TYR A 4 28.55 -21.12 12.95
CA TYR A 4 28.69 -19.67 13.01
C TYR A 4 27.37 -19.05 12.51
N ASN A 5 26.58 -18.56 13.46
CA ASN A 5 25.39 -17.75 13.22
C ASN A 5 25.83 -16.35 12.74
N GLY A 6 26.46 -16.27 11.58
CA GLY A 6 26.91 -15.03 10.96
C GLY A 6 25.79 -14.41 10.13
N GLY A 7 25.08 -13.44 10.69
CA GLY A 7 24.25 -12.51 9.91
C GLY A 7 22.75 -12.83 9.79
N ASN A 8 22.23 -13.86 10.47
CA ASN A 8 20.78 -14.04 10.52
C ASN A 8 20.17 -12.99 11.47
N LEU A 9 19.57 -11.94 10.92
CA LEU A 9 18.60 -11.14 11.68
C LEU A 9 17.58 -12.10 12.29
N ASP A 10 17.40 -11.97 13.61
CA ASP A 10 16.39 -12.70 14.36
C ASP A 10 15.01 -12.49 13.72
N ARG A 11 14.11 -13.46 13.87
CA ARG A 11 12.78 -13.44 13.21
C ARG A 11 12.03 -12.15 13.52
N ASN A 12 12.24 -11.59 14.71
CA ASN A 12 11.64 -10.33 15.14
C ASN A 12 12.30 -9.11 14.45
N SER A 13 13.63 -9.11 14.29
CA SER A 13 14.36 -8.05 13.60
C SER A 13 13.99 -7.96 12.11
N ARG A 14 13.78 -9.10 11.43
CA ARG A 14 13.30 -9.11 10.04
C ARG A 14 11.90 -8.51 9.91
N PHE A 15 11.02 -8.80 10.86
CA PHE A 15 9.67 -8.26 10.88
C PHE A 15 9.68 -6.73 11.08
N ILE A 16 10.49 -6.23 12.02
CA ILE A 16 10.66 -4.79 12.26
C ILE A 16 11.20 -4.10 11.00
N LEU A 17 12.20 -4.69 10.35
CA LEU A 17 12.75 -4.16 9.10
C LEU A 17 11.70 -4.12 7.98
N CYS A 18 10.85 -5.15 7.88
CA CYS A 18 9.73 -5.17 6.92
C CYS A 18 8.71 -4.07 7.19
N ILE A 19 8.46 -3.71 8.46
CA ILE A 19 7.57 -2.59 8.79
C ILE A 19 8.15 -1.29 8.24
N PHE A 20 9.41 -0.98 8.54
CA PHE A 20 10.03 0.27 8.12
C PHE A 20 10.17 0.38 6.61
N LEU A 21 10.73 -0.65 5.96
CA LEU A 21 10.89 -0.66 4.51
C LEU A 21 9.53 -0.71 3.80
N GLY A 22 8.60 -1.52 4.30
CA GLY A 22 7.26 -1.63 3.74
C GLY A 22 6.50 -0.32 3.82
N LEU A 23 6.60 0.41 4.94
CA LEU A 23 5.96 1.72 5.12
C LEU A 23 6.56 2.76 4.18
N ALA A 24 7.90 2.81 4.06
CA ALA A 24 8.58 3.69 3.11
C ALA A 24 8.17 3.38 1.67
N ALA A 25 8.13 2.10 1.30
CA ALA A 25 7.71 1.66 -0.03
C ALA A 25 6.23 1.95 -0.31
N SER A 26 5.32 1.72 0.65
CA SER A 26 3.89 2.01 0.47
C SER A 26 3.63 3.50 0.25
N ILE A 27 4.33 4.36 0.99
CA ILE A 27 4.21 5.82 0.82
C ILE A 27 4.80 6.22 -0.52
N GLY A 28 6.00 5.74 -0.86
CA GLY A 28 6.66 6.06 -2.13
C GLY A 28 5.84 5.62 -3.34
N LEU A 29 5.35 4.38 -3.35
CA LEU A 29 4.49 3.85 -4.41
C LEU A 29 3.16 4.62 -4.49
N GLY A 30 2.55 4.95 -3.35
CA GLY A 30 1.33 5.76 -3.30
C GLY A 30 1.55 7.15 -3.92
N ILE A 31 2.64 7.83 -3.58
CA ILE A 31 2.98 9.15 -4.16
C ILE A 31 3.19 9.06 -5.67
N VAL A 32 3.99 8.09 -6.13
CA VAL A 32 4.26 7.89 -7.56
C VAL A 32 2.95 7.62 -8.31
N TYR A 33 2.12 6.73 -7.79
CA TYR A 33 0.83 6.42 -8.40
C TYR A 33 -0.10 7.64 -8.44
N GLY A 34 -0.25 8.36 -7.32
CA GLY A 34 -1.11 9.55 -7.26
C GLY A 34 -0.63 10.66 -8.19
N ALA A 35 0.68 10.85 -8.34
CA ALA A 35 1.27 11.81 -9.27
C ALA A 35 1.06 11.42 -10.74
N VAL A 36 1.12 10.12 -11.06
CA VAL A 36 0.80 9.62 -12.40
C VAL A 36 -0.70 9.82 -12.70
N GLN A 37 -1.58 9.52 -11.74
CA GLN A 37 -3.02 9.67 -11.89
C GLN A 37 -3.43 11.14 -12.09
N SER A 38 -2.78 12.09 -11.41
CA SER A 38 -3.06 13.52 -11.57
C SER A 38 -2.69 14.06 -12.95
N VAL A 39 -1.76 13.43 -13.67
CA VAL A 39 -1.37 13.83 -15.03
C VAL A 39 -2.24 13.14 -16.08
N ILE A 40 -2.48 11.83 -15.94
CA ILE A 40 -3.14 11.02 -16.96
C ILE A 40 -4.67 11.21 -16.95
N HIS A 41 -5.27 11.62 -15.83
CA HIS A 41 -6.73 11.84 -15.66
C HIS A 41 -7.61 10.62 -15.99
N ILE A 42 -7.03 9.48 -16.36
CA ILE A 42 -7.71 8.21 -16.60
C ILE A 42 -7.38 7.28 -15.43
N GLU A 43 -8.42 6.74 -14.80
CA GLU A 43 -8.27 5.76 -13.72
C GLU A 43 -7.98 4.40 -14.34
N ILE A 44 -6.69 4.02 -14.37
CA ILE A 44 -6.30 2.67 -14.79
C ILE A 44 -6.44 1.75 -13.56
N GLU A 45 -7.65 1.25 -13.34
CA GLU A 45 -8.01 0.51 -12.13
C GLU A 45 -7.15 -0.75 -11.89
N TYR A 46 -6.62 -1.35 -12.96
CA TYR A 46 -5.70 -2.49 -12.90
C TYR A 46 -4.37 -2.17 -12.19
N VAL A 47 -3.96 -0.91 -12.17
CA VAL A 47 -2.71 -0.49 -11.51
C VAL A 47 -2.80 -0.67 -10.00
N TYR A 48 -3.98 -0.51 -9.41
CA TYR A 48 -4.17 -0.77 -7.97
C TYR A 48 -3.85 -2.23 -7.62
N ILE A 49 -4.34 -3.19 -8.40
CA ILE A 49 -4.03 -4.63 -8.19
C ILE A 49 -2.52 -4.88 -8.29
N PHE A 50 -1.86 -4.25 -9.27
CA PHE A 50 -0.41 -4.35 -9.43
C PHE A 50 0.36 -3.79 -8.23
N LEU A 51 -0.08 -2.66 -7.66
CA LEU A 51 0.50 -2.09 -6.44
C LEU A 51 0.35 -3.03 -5.25
N GLY A 52 -0.82 -3.66 -5.09
CA GLY A 52 -1.06 -4.66 -4.04
C GLY A 52 -0.13 -5.86 -4.18
N TYR A 53 0.07 -6.36 -5.40
CA TYR A 53 1.02 -7.42 -5.70
C TYR A 53 2.46 -7.01 -5.36
N LEU A 54 2.90 -5.81 -5.78
CA LEU A 54 4.25 -5.29 -5.49
C LEU A 54 4.55 -5.20 -4.00
N ILE A 55 3.59 -4.69 -3.21
CA ILE A 55 3.71 -4.58 -1.75
C ILE A 55 3.82 -5.97 -1.14
N GLY A 56 2.97 -6.91 -1.55
CA GLY A 56 2.99 -8.27 -1.03
C GLY A 56 4.26 -9.03 -1.40
N GLU A 57 4.70 -8.95 -2.64
CA GLU A 57 5.93 -9.58 -3.12
C GLU A 57 7.18 -9.04 -2.38
N MET A 58 7.23 -7.72 -2.15
CA MET A 58 8.29 -7.09 -1.37
C MET A 58 8.34 -7.65 0.06
N LEU A 59 7.20 -7.74 0.74
CA LEU A 59 7.10 -8.29 2.10
C LEU A 59 7.47 -9.77 2.14
N GLN A 60 7.07 -10.53 1.13
CA GLN A 60 7.41 -11.94 1.00
C GLN A 60 8.93 -12.12 0.85
N LYS A 61 9.57 -11.32 -0.01
CA LYS A 61 11.03 -11.38 -0.24
C LYS A 61 11.85 -10.94 0.97
N LEU A 62 11.42 -9.90 1.68
CA LEU A 62 12.15 -9.36 2.84
C LEU A 62 11.92 -10.17 4.13
N GLY A 63 10.68 -10.60 4.36
CA GLY A 63 10.25 -11.25 5.60
C GLY A 63 10.19 -12.77 5.53
N HIS A 64 10.39 -13.34 4.33
CA HIS A 64 10.19 -14.76 4.00
C HIS A 64 8.74 -15.25 4.23
N GLY A 65 7.76 -14.37 4.44
CA GLY A 65 6.32 -14.64 4.31
C GLY A 65 5.73 -15.83 5.10
N VAL A 66 6.40 -16.30 6.17
CA VAL A 66 6.06 -17.58 6.84
C VAL A 66 4.87 -17.47 7.82
N THR A 67 4.53 -16.26 8.29
CA THR A 67 3.53 -16.08 9.37
C THR A 67 2.41 -15.12 8.96
N MET A 68 1.20 -15.34 9.52
CA MET A 68 0.00 -14.51 9.30
C MET A 68 0.20 -13.01 9.59
N LYS A 69 1.21 -12.67 10.39
CA LYS A 69 1.57 -11.28 10.69
C LYS A 69 1.97 -10.51 9.42
N TYR A 70 2.62 -11.15 8.46
CA TYR A 70 3.01 -10.52 7.19
C TYR A 70 1.82 -10.22 6.28
N SER A 71 0.78 -11.07 6.32
CA SER A 71 -0.46 -10.85 5.56
C SER A 71 -1.23 -9.64 6.06
N VAL A 72 -1.36 -9.51 7.39
CA VAL A 72 -1.98 -8.34 8.01
C VAL A 72 -1.16 -7.09 7.72
N LEU A 73 0.17 -7.17 7.82
CA LEU A 73 1.06 -6.05 7.50
C LEU A 73 0.90 -5.61 6.03
N GLY A 74 0.83 -6.55 5.08
CA GLY A 74 0.61 -6.24 3.67
C GLY A 74 -0.73 -5.58 3.40
N ALA A 75 -1.80 -6.03 4.06
CA ALA A 75 -3.10 -5.38 3.98
C ALA A 75 -3.06 -3.93 4.50
N VAL A 76 -2.41 -3.70 5.65
CA VAL A 76 -2.26 -2.36 6.23
C VAL A 76 -1.44 -1.44 5.33
N LEU A 77 -0.33 -1.94 4.78
CA LEU A 77 0.52 -1.18 3.87
C LEU A 77 -0.17 -0.86 2.55
N ALA A 78 -0.99 -1.78 2.03
CA ALA A 78 -1.82 -1.52 0.85
C ALA A 78 -2.84 -0.40 1.12
N ILE A 79 -3.49 -0.39 2.29
CA ILE A 79 -4.40 0.70 2.68
C ILE A 79 -3.65 2.02 2.75
N ILE A 80 -2.47 2.06 3.38
CA ILE A 80 -1.64 3.27 3.43
C ILE A 80 -1.30 3.76 2.03
N CYS A 81 -0.85 2.86 1.14
CA CYS A 81 -0.53 3.18 -0.25
C CYS A 81 -1.72 3.80 -1.00
N ILE A 82 -2.92 3.19 -0.88
CA ILE A 82 -4.15 3.68 -1.51
C ILE A 82 -4.50 5.07 -0.98
N VAL A 83 -4.50 5.26 0.34
CA VAL A 83 -4.83 6.55 0.95
C VAL A 83 -3.84 7.62 0.51
N THR A 84 -2.54 7.34 0.58
CA THR A 84 -1.51 8.29 0.12
C THR A 84 -1.68 8.63 -1.36
N GLY A 85 -1.93 7.65 -2.21
CA GLY A 85 -2.16 7.87 -3.64
C GLY A 85 -3.42 8.68 -3.93
N ASP A 86 -4.52 8.41 -3.23
CA ASP A 86 -5.77 9.16 -3.38
C ASP A 86 -5.59 10.63 -2.96
N PHE A 87 -4.90 10.90 -1.85
CA PHE A 87 -4.55 12.26 -1.44
C PHE A 87 -3.69 12.98 -2.48
N VAL A 88 -2.66 12.32 -3.01
CA VAL A 88 -1.75 12.91 -3.99
C VAL A 88 -2.46 13.16 -5.32
N SER A 89 -3.35 12.27 -5.74
CA SER A 89 -4.13 12.43 -6.97
C SER A 89 -5.05 13.66 -6.95
N VAL A 90 -5.61 14.00 -5.78
CA VAL A 90 -6.61 15.08 -5.65
C VAL A 90 -5.98 16.40 -5.24
N PHE A 91 -5.01 16.40 -4.32
CA PHE A 91 -4.44 17.63 -3.74
C PHE A 91 -3.05 17.97 -4.29
N GLY A 92 -2.39 17.06 -5.01
CA GLY A 92 -1.07 17.30 -5.61
C GLY A 92 -0.04 17.83 -4.59
N ASN A 93 0.54 18.99 -4.85
CA ASN A 93 1.55 19.60 -3.97
C ASN A 93 1.01 20.00 -2.58
N GLN A 94 -0.31 20.08 -2.39
CA GLN A 94 -0.92 20.47 -1.11
C GLN A 94 -1.25 19.30 -0.19
N VAL A 95 -0.81 18.07 -0.53
CA VAL A 95 -1.06 16.85 0.25
C VAL A 95 -0.74 17.01 1.73
N TRP A 96 0.40 17.61 2.07
CA TRP A 96 0.82 17.75 3.47
C TRP A 96 -0.13 18.63 4.29
N ALA A 97 -0.67 19.69 3.69
CA ALA A 97 -1.66 20.54 4.34
C ALA A 97 -3.04 19.86 4.38
N ALA A 98 -3.40 19.14 3.32
CA ALA A 98 -4.68 18.45 3.18
C ALA A 98 -4.83 17.29 4.20
N LEU A 99 -3.77 16.53 4.45
CA LEU A 99 -3.78 15.38 5.37
C LEU A 99 -4.22 15.75 6.80
N GLY A 100 -3.89 16.97 7.26
CA GLY A 100 -4.26 17.46 8.59
C GLY A 100 -5.67 18.05 8.68
N SER A 101 -6.38 18.22 7.55
CA SER A 101 -7.65 18.94 7.49
C SER A 101 -8.85 17.99 7.36
N VAL A 102 -9.80 18.09 8.29
CA VAL A 102 -11.04 17.27 8.28
C VAL A 102 -11.86 17.49 7.01
N SER A 103 -11.82 18.71 6.45
CA SER A 103 -12.50 19.06 5.20
C SER A 103 -11.94 18.31 3.99
N ALA A 104 -10.63 18.11 3.88
CA ALA A 104 -10.02 17.35 2.79
C ALA A 104 -10.40 15.87 2.84
N TRP A 105 -10.42 15.27 4.02
CA TRP A 105 -10.89 13.90 4.22
C TRP A 105 -12.36 13.74 3.77
N ARG A 106 -13.22 14.70 4.15
CA ARG A 106 -14.63 14.69 3.71
C ARG A 106 -14.76 14.80 2.19
N MET A 107 -13.95 15.65 1.55
CA MET A 107 -13.93 15.83 0.11
C MET A 107 -13.51 14.55 -0.63
N LEU A 108 -12.47 13.86 -0.15
CA LEU A 108 -12.06 12.58 -0.72
C LEU A 108 -13.16 11.52 -0.64
N VAL A 109 -13.83 11.41 0.50
CA VAL A 109 -14.95 10.48 0.64
C VAL A 109 -16.07 10.83 -0.35
N MET A 110 -16.42 12.11 -0.50
CA MET A 110 -17.46 12.50 -1.45
C MET A 110 -17.08 12.19 -2.91
N LEU A 111 -15.82 12.42 -3.30
CA LEU A 111 -15.33 12.13 -4.64
C LEU A 111 -15.26 10.62 -4.94
N ARG A 112 -14.90 9.81 -3.94
CA ARG A 112 -14.69 8.36 -4.08
C ARG A 112 -15.93 7.51 -3.80
N PHE A 113 -17.03 8.10 -3.30
CA PHE A 113 -18.29 7.38 -3.04
C PHE A 113 -19.51 8.00 -3.76
N GLY A 114 -19.32 9.09 -4.52
CA GLY A 114 -20.41 9.85 -5.12
C GLY A 114 -20.96 9.35 -6.45
N SER A 115 -20.35 8.35 -7.10
CA SER A 115 -20.76 7.88 -8.43
C SER A 115 -20.79 6.34 -8.57
N LEU A 116 -21.56 5.83 -9.54
CA LEU A 116 -21.59 4.40 -9.87
C LEU A 116 -20.21 3.86 -10.29
N TRP A 117 -19.40 4.67 -10.98
CA TRP A 117 -18.02 4.36 -11.32
C TRP A 117 -17.13 4.27 -10.08
N ALA A 118 -17.46 5.02 -9.03
CA ALA A 118 -16.74 4.98 -7.76
C ALA A 118 -16.91 3.63 -7.03
N ILE A 119 -18.04 2.93 -7.23
CA ILE A 119 -18.24 1.57 -6.70
C ILE A 119 -17.24 0.60 -7.34
N LEU A 120 -17.02 0.71 -8.65
CA LEU A 120 -16.03 -0.10 -9.37
C LEU A 120 -14.63 0.17 -8.80
N GLY A 121 -14.26 1.45 -8.66
CA GLY A 121 -12.99 1.86 -8.05
C GLY A 121 -12.83 1.39 -6.59
N LEU A 122 -13.90 1.25 -5.82
CA LEU A 122 -13.86 0.65 -4.48
C LEU A 122 -13.59 -0.84 -4.54
N VAL A 123 -14.18 -1.58 -5.49
CA VAL A 123 -13.90 -3.01 -5.69
C VAL A 123 -12.41 -3.20 -6.00
N PHE A 124 -11.82 -2.39 -6.87
CA PHE A 124 -10.38 -2.48 -7.17
C PHE A 124 -9.49 -2.17 -5.96
N ARG A 125 -9.87 -1.19 -5.11
CA ARG A 125 -9.17 -0.92 -3.84
C ARG A 125 -9.26 -2.12 -2.89
N VAL A 126 -10.43 -2.75 -2.77
CA VAL A 126 -10.59 -3.96 -1.95
C VAL A 126 -9.76 -5.12 -2.52
N LEU A 127 -9.80 -5.33 -3.83
CA LEU A 127 -8.99 -6.34 -4.51
C LEU A 127 -7.49 -6.11 -4.29
N THR A 128 -7.05 -4.86 -4.21
CA THR A 128 -5.66 -4.49 -3.90
C THR A 128 -5.25 -4.91 -2.49
N VAL A 129 -6.12 -4.68 -1.51
CA VAL A 129 -5.87 -5.14 -0.13
C VAL A 129 -5.87 -6.66 -0.05
N VAL A 130 -6.80 -7.34 -0.72
CA VAL A 130 -6.88 -8.80 -0.75
C VAL A 130 -5.66 -9.42 -1.45
N THR A 131 -5.24 -8.84 -2.58
CA THR A 131 -4.06 -9.31 -3.32
C THR A 131 -2.80 -9.11 -2.51
N ALA A 132 -2.61 -7.95 -1.87
CA ALA A 132 -1.50 -7.72 -0.95
C ALA A 132 -1.52 -8.72 0.22
N TYR A 133 -2.68 -8.95 0.84
CA TYR A 133 -2.81 -9.91 1.94
C TYR A 133 -2.40 -11.35 1.53
N ARG A 134 -2.84 -11.80 0.35
CA ARG A 134 -2.54 -13.15 -0.16
C ARG A 134 -1.10 -13.30 -0.62
N THR A 135 -0.56 -12.32 -1.33
CA THR A 135 0.80 -12.37 -1.90
C THR A 135 1.89 -12.13 -0.86
N SER A 136 1.57 -11.47 0.25
CA SER A 136 2.51 -11.28 1.38
C SER A 136 2.94 -12.58 2.08
N ARG A 137 2.28 -13.70 1.79
CA ARG A 137 2.56 -15.02 2.38
C ARG A 137 2.87 -16.05 1.30
N ILE A 138 3.73 -17.02 1.62
CA ILE A 138 4.14 -18.09 0.69
C ILE A 138 3.10 -19.23 0.62
N PHE A 139 2.21 -19.34 1.61
CA PHE A 139 1.22 -20.41 1.75
C PHE A 139 -0.18 -19.87 1.90
#